data_AF-A0A831W421-F1
#
_entry.id   AF-A0A831W421-F1
#
_cell.length_a   1.000
_cell.length_b   1.000
_cell.length_c   1.000
_cell.angle_alpha   90.00
_cell.angle_beta   90.00
_cell.angle_gamma   90.00
#
_symmetry.space_group_name_H-M   'P 1'
#
loop_
_entity.id
_entity.type
_entity.pdbx_description
1 polymer ?
#
loop_
_entity_poly.entity_id
_entity_poly.type
_entity_poly.pdbx_seq_one_letter_code
_entity_poly.pdbx_strand_id
1 'polypeptide(L)' 'TYENKDKELAAFEKHAMGQPTDLAMLKLLMDQHGLGTADLPEIGSKSMVSRVLSGKRSLNKKHIQALAERFGINPGLFF' A
#
# COMPACT_ATOMS: atom_id res chain seq x y z
N THR A 1 4.39 -16.11 29.93
CA THR A 1 3.06 -16.73 29.98
C THR A 1 2.45 -16.73 28.60
N TYR A 2 1.83 -17.83 28.20
CA TYR A 2 1.26 -18.09 26.86
C TYR A 2 0.21 -17.02 26.44
N GLU A 3 -0.39 -16.32 27.41
CA GLU A 3 -1.40 -15.25 27.23
C GLU A 3 -0.91 -13.95 26.57
N ASN A 4 0.40 -13.67 26.52
CA ASN A 4 0.88 -12.40 25.94
C ASN A 4 0.94 -12.44 24.40
N LYS A 5 1.02 -13.64 23.82
CA LYS A 5 1.07 -13.83 22.37
C LYS A 5 -0.24 -13.45 21.67
N ASP A 6 -1.38 -13.68 22.32
CA ASP A 6 -2.70 -13.37 21.74
C ASP A 6 -2.96 -11.86 21.66
N LYS A 7 -2.43 -11.06 22.58
CA LYS A 7 -2.60 -9.58 22.54
C LYS A 7 -1.73 -8.92 21.49
N GLU A 8 -0.49 -9.37 21.34
CA GLU A 8 0.41 -8.86 20.29
C GLU A 8 -0.10 -9.26 18.90
N LEU A 9 -0.58 -10.50 18.76
CA LEU A 9 -1.18 -10.97 17.51
C LEU A 9 -2.46 -10.20 17.18
N ALA A 10 -3.36 -9.99 18.14
CA ALA A 10 -4.59 -9.22 17.92
C ALA A 10 -4.33 -7.76 17.56
N ALA A 11 -3.29 -7.13 18.13
CA ALA A 11 -2.89 -5.77 17.76
C ALA A 11 -2.32 -5.71 16.34
N PHE A 12 -1.53 -6.72 15.94
CA PHE A 12 -0.99 -6.85 14.60
C PHE A 12 -2.09 -7.11 13.56
N GLU A 13 -3.01 -8.04 13.83
CA GLU A 13 -4.16 -8.35 12.99
C GLU A 13 -5.07 -7.13 12.82
N LYS A 14 -5.34 -6.38 13.89
CA LYS A 14 -6.15 -5.16 13.82
C LYS A 14 -5.49 -4.07 12.96
N HIS A 15 -4.16 -4.00 12.95
CA HIS A 15 -3.41 -3.06 12.11
C HIS A 15 -3.33 -3.53 10.65
N ALA A 16 -3.18 -4.84 10.44
CA ALA A 16 -3.10 -5.45 9.11
C ALA A 16 -4.46 -5.48 8.39
N MET A 17 -5.54 -5.84 9.08
CA MET A 17 -6.90 -5.89 8.51
C MET A 17 -7.54 -4.52 8.31
N GLY A 18 -7.02 -3.47 8.98
CA GLY A 18 -7.48 -2.10 8.79
C GLY A 18 -6.78 -1.36 7.65
N GLN A 19 -5.71 -1.92 7.09
CA GLN A 19 -5.02 -1.33 5.95
C GLN A 19 -5.66 -1.81 4.65
N PRO A 20 -6.04 -0.90 3.74
CA PRO A 20 -6.62 -1.31 2.48
C PRO A 20 -5.53 -2.00 1.62
N THR A 21 -5.91 -3.09 0.95
CA THR A 21 -5.00 -3.98 0.21
C THR A 21 -4.18 -3.23 -0.85
N ASP A 22 -4.78 -2.19 -1.45
CA ASP A 22 -4.14 -1.29 -2.42
C ASP A 22 -2.91 -0.58 -1.84
N LEU A 23 -2.97 -0.19 -0.58
CA LEU A 23 -1.89 0.47 0.15
C LEU A 23 -0.75 -0.49 0.49
N ALA A 24 -1.09 -1.71 0.91
CA ALA A 24 -0.11 -2.73 1.24
C ALA A 24 0.70 -3.12 0.00
N MET A 25 0.02 -3.33 -1.13
CA MET A 25 0.67 -3.59 -2.42
C MET A 25 1.57 -2.44 -2.86
N LEU A 26 1.11 -1.19 -2.71
CA LEU A 26 1.94 -0.03 -3.05
C LEU A 26 3.22 0.02 -2.20
N LYS A 27 3.11 -0.17 -0.88
CA LYS A 27 4.27 -0.19 0.02
C LYS A 27 5.24 -1.31 -0.33
N LEU A 28 4.73 -2.49 -0.66
CA LEU A 28 5.54 -3.63 -1.10
C LEU A 28 6.33 -3.29 -2.37
N LEU A 29 5.68 -2.70 -3.37
CA LEU A 29 6.35 -2.29 -4.61
C LEU A 29 7.41 -1.21 -4.35
N MET A 30 7.11 -0.25 -3.46
CA MET A 30 8.08 0.77 -3.07
C MET A 30 9.32 0.15 -2.41
N ASP A 31 9.12 -0.79 -1.49
CA ASP A 31 10.21 -1.46 -0.78
C ASP A 31 11.03 -2.36 -1.71
N GLN A 32 10.36 -3.21 -2.51
CA GLN A 32 11.02 -4.13 -3.45
C GLN A 32 11.85 -3.41 -4.52
N HIS A 33 11.39 -2.24 -4.98
CA HIS A 33 12.07 -1.47 -6.00
C HIS A 33 12.89 -0.29 -5.45
N GLY A 34 12.94 -0.09 -4.13
CA GLY A 34 13.65 1.03 -3.49
C GLY A 34 13.11 2.41 -3.90
N LEU A 35 11.82 2.51 -4.22
CA LEU A 35 11.20 3.73 -4.74
C LEU A 35 10.71 4.64 -3.63
N GLY A 36 11.00 5.93 -3.74
CA GLY A 36 10.46 6.95 -2.87
C GLY A 36 9.10 7.47 -3.33
N THR A 37 8.50 8.34 -2.52
CA THR A 37 7.25 9.06 -2.89
C THR A 37 7.44 10.00 -4.10
N ALA A 38 8.69 10.26 -4.49
CA ALA A 38 9.08 11.02 -5.67
C ALA A 38 9.02 10.21 -6.96
N ASP A 39 9.16 8.89 -6.86
CA ASP A 39 9.42 8.01 -7.99
C ASP A 39 8.15 7.30 -8.45
N LEU A 40 6.98 7.79 -8.04
CA LEU A 40 5.64 7.26 -8.36
C LEU A 40 4.77 8.30 -9.08
N PRO A 41 5.14 8.74 -10.30
CA PRO A 41 4.37 9.70 -11.08
C PRO A 41 2.95 9.20 -11.44
N GLU A 42 2.71 7.89 -11.40
CA GLU A 42 1.43 7.25 -11.72
C GLU A 42 0.30 7.63 -10.76
N ILE A 43 0.67 7.93 -9.50
CA ILE A 43 -0.26 8.37 -8.45
C ILE A 43 -0.34 9.90 -8.43
N GLY A 44 0.73 10.58 -8.84
CA GLY A 44 0.83 12.03 -8.94
C GLY A 44 2.01 12.61 -8.17
N SER A 45 1.80 13.78 -7.55
CA SER A 45 2.87 14.49 -6.83
C SER A 45 3.28 13.79 -5.52
N LYS A 46 4.47 14.09 -4.99
CA LYS A 46 4.97 13.57 -3.69
C LYS A 46 3.96 13.71 -2.55
N SER A 47 3.27 14.86 -2.49
CA SER A 47 2.22 15.13 -1.51
C SER A 47 1.00 14.21 -1.70
N MET A 48 0.68 13.85 -2.94
CA MET A 48 -0.39 12.91 -3.21
C MET A 48 -0.06 11.49 -2.80
N VAL A 49 1.13 11.01 -3.14
CA VAL A 49 1.61 9.69 -2.73
C VAL A 49 1.64 9.58 -1.20
N SER A 50 2.13 10.61 -0.51
CA SER A 50 2.13 10.64 0.97
C SER A 50 0.72 10.56 1.56
N ARG A 51 -0.27 11.25 0.98
CA ARG A 51 -1.66 11.15 1.43
C ARG A 51 -2.24 9.75 1.22
N VAL A 52 -1.92 9.10 0.09
CA VAL A 52 -2.29 7.72 -0.15
C VAL A 52 -1.66 6.80 0.89
N LEU A 53 -0.34 6.91 1.11
CA LEU A 53 0.40 6.14 2.13
C LEU A 53 -0.15 6.28 3.55
N SER A 54 -0.68 7.46 3.88
CA SER A 54 -1.32 7.74 5.18
C SER A 54 -2.77 7.26 5.29
N GLY A 55 -3.34 6.65 4.24
CA GLY A 55 -4.74 6.22 4.18
C GLY A 55 -5.75 7.37 4.08
N LYS A 56 -5.30 8.61 3.89
CA LYS A 56 -6.17 9.78 3.73
C LYS A 56 -6.81 9.86 2.34
N ARG A 57 -6.33 9.06 1.38
CA ARG A 57 -6.85 8.96 0.02
C ARG A 57 -6.65 7.56 -0.53
N SER A 58 -7.67 7.00 -1.15
CA SER A 58 -7.60 5.69 -1.82
C SER A 58 -7.01 5.82 -3.23
N LEU A 59 -6.43 4.73 -3.74
CA LEU A 59 -6.01 4.65 -5.14
C LEU A 59 -7.25 4.53 -6.05
N ASN A 60 -7.27 5.31 -7.12
CA ASN A 60 -8.30 5.16 -8.15
C ASN A 60 -7.88 4.07 -9.15
N LYS A 61 -8.85 3.49 -9.86
CA LYS A 61 -8.62 2.50 -10.92
C LYS A 61 -7.56 2.94 -11.94
N LYS A 62 -7.52 4.24 -12.29
CA LYS A 62 -6.50 4.80 -13.20
C LYS A 62 -5.07 4.71 -12.64
N HIS A 63 -4.88 4.97 -11.35
CA HIS A 63 -3.56 4.86 -10.71
C HIS A 63 -3.13 3.39 -10.63
N ILE A 64 -4.07 2.51 -10.26
CA ILE A 64 -3.83 1.06 -10.21
C ILE A 64 -3.42 0.53 -11.60
N GLN A 65 -4.12 0.94 -12.66
CA GLN A 65 -3.80 0.57 -14.03
C GLN A 65 -2.40 1.04 -14.44
N ALA A 66 -2.05 2.30 -14.15
CA ALA A 66 -0.74 2.85 -14.48
C ALA A 66 0.40 2.19 -13.70
N LEU A 67 0.19 1.88 -12.42
CA LEU A 67 1.14 1.10 -11.63
C LEU A 67 1.28 -0.32 -12.19
N ALA A 68 0.17 -0.99 -12.50
CA ALA A 68 0.15 -2.30 -13.11
C ALA A 68 0.95 -2.35 -14.43
N GLU A 69 0.78 -1.35 -15.29
CA GLU A 69 1.52 -1.23 -16.55
C GLU A 69 3.01 -1.01 -16.34
N ARG A 70 3.40 -0.17 -15.37
CA ARG A 70 4.82 0.09 -15.09
C ARG A 70 5.54 -1.12 -14.48
N PHE A 71 4.90 -1.81 -13.55
CA PHE A 71 5.49 -2.95 -12.85
C PHE A 71 5.20 -4.29 -13.54
N GLY A 72 4.36 -4.30 -14.58
CA GLY A 72 3.96 -5.52 -15.28
C GLY A 72 3.13 -6.48 -14.41
N ILE A 73 2.38 -5.95 -13.44
CA ILE A 73 1.61 -6.75 -12.48
C ILE A 73 0.10 -6.72 -12.79
N ASN A 74 -0.64 -7.70 -12.28
CA ASN A 74 -2.09 -7.73 -12.45
C ASN A 74 -2.74 -6.64 -11.57
N PRO A 75 -3.53 -5.69 -12.14
CA PRO A 75 -4.23 -4.67 -11.37
C PRO A 75 -5.22 -5.25 -10.35
N GLY A 76 -5.66 -6.50 -10.55
CA GLY A 76 -6.46 -7.29 -9.61
C GLY A 76 -5.84 -7.45 -8.23
N LEU A 77 -4.52 -7.30 -8.09
CA LEU A 77 -3.82 -7.41 -6.81
C LEU A 77 -4.09 -6.23 -5.86
N PHE A 78 -4.57 -5.10 -6.38
CA PHE A 78 -4.89 -3.92 -5.57
C PHE A 78 -6.34 -3.89 -5.07
N PHE A 79 -7.17 -4.87 -5.44
CA PHE A 79 -8.60 -4.93 -5.07
C PHE A 79 -8.87 -5.97 -3.99
#